data_AF-A0A1I7UMK8-F1
#
_entry.id   AF-A0A1I7UMK8-F1
#
_cell.length_a   1.000
_cell.length_b   1.000
_cell.length_c   1.000
_cell.angle_alpha   90.00
_cell.angle_beta   90.00
_cell.angle_gamma   90.00
#
_symmetry.space_group_name_H-M   'P 1'
#
loop_
_entity.id
_entity.type
_entity.pdbx_description
1 polymer ?
#
loop_
_entity_poly.entity_id
_entity_poly.type
_entity_poly.pdbx_seq_one_letter_code
_entity_poly.pdbx_strand_id
1 'polypeptide(L)'
;MNMFIRNWMNGGNSNLQTLVFRLNQVDFDIILNGIPSVWRETPDDMSYDMGYNKDEPEYFNDIIEIRNVNGVVASIVIDIGKSNFFFIYVWPDFKGQPYPLEPLV
;
A
#
# COMPACT_ATOMS: atom_id res chain seq x y z
N MET A 1 1.88 8.68 -10.74
CA MET A 1 1.46 7.95 -9.53
C MET A 1 0.05 8.32 -9.10
N ASN A 2 -0.24 9.59 -8.76
CA ASN A 2 -1.57 10.03 -8.30
C ASN A 2 -2.74 9.55 -9.19
N MET A 3 -2.64 9.73 -10.51
CA MET A 3 -3.67 9.27 -11.45
C MET A 3 -3.88 7.74 -11.43
N PHE A 4 -2.82 6.96 -11.21
CA PHE A 4 -2.94 5.51 -11.06
C PHE A 4 -3.70 5.15 -9.77
N ILE A 5 -3.36 5.78 -8.65
CA ILE A 5 -4.04 5.59 -7.36
C ILE A 5 -5.52 5.95 -7.50
N ARG A 6 -5.84 7.08 -8.13
CA ARG A 6 -7.23 7.47 -8.41
C ARG A 6 -7.97 6.45 -9.27
N ASN A 7 -7.34 5.96 -10.32
CA ASN A 7 -7.95 4.93 -11.17
C ASN A 7 -8.23 3.64 -10.38
N TRP A 8 -7.29 3.20 -9.54
CA TRP A 8 -7.47 2.03 -8.70
C TRP A 8 -8.56 2.22 -7.65
N MET A 9 -8.60 3.39 -6.99
CA MET A 9 -9.64 3.72 -6.02
C MET A 9 -11.04 3.71 -6.65
N ASN A 10 -11.17 4.00 -7.94
CA ASN A 10 -12.45 3.95 -8.66
C ASN A 10 -12.75 2.58 -9.29
N GLY A 11 -12.05 1.52 -8.89
CA GLY A 11 -12.29 0.15 -9.34
C GLY A 11 -11.49 -0.28 -10.57
N GLY A 12 -10.64 0.59 -11.12
CA GLY A 12 -9.69 0.21 -12.15
C GLY A 12 -8.64 -0.78 -11.61
N ASN A 13 -8.14 -1.69 -12.44
CA ASN A 13 -7.16 -2.71 -12.01
C ASN A 13 -7.58 -3.45 -10.73
N SER A 14 -8.83 -3.92 -10.67
CA SER A 14 -9.42 -4.58 -9.48
C SER A 14 -8.63 -5.79 -8.97
N ASN A 15 -7.83 -6.41 -9.84
CA ASN A 15 -7.01 -7.58 -9.52
C ASN A 15 -5.57 -7.21 -9.13
N LEU A 16 -5.27 -5.92 -8.93
CA LEU A 16 -3.96 -5.48 -8.44
C LEU A 16 -3.71 -6.06 -7.04
N GLN A 17 -2.58 -6.75 -6.87
CA GLN A 17 -2.12 -7.25 -5.57
C GLN A 17 -0.97 -6.42 -5.04
N THR A 18 0.07 -6.19 -5.85
CA THR A 18 1.19 -5.34 -5.47
C THR A 18 1.61 -4.44 -6.62
N LEU A 19 2.08 -3.24 -6.28
CA LEU A 19 2.79 -2.35 -7.18
C LEU A 19 4.11 -1.90 -6.54
N VAL A 20 5.21 -2.01 -7.29
CA VAL A 20 6.53 -1.57 -6.82
C VAL A 20 7.13 -0.63 -7.85
N PHE A 21 7.46 0.58 -7.42
CA PHE A 21 8.18 1.54 -8.24
C PHE A 21 9.42 2.06 -7.54
N ARG A 22 10.50 2.17 -8.30
CA ARG A 22 11.64 3.00 -7.92
C ARG A 22 11.39 4.42 -8.43
N LEU A 23 11.34 5.39 -7.53
CA LEU A 23 11.10 6.79 -7.88
C LEU A 23 12.40 7.59 -7.73
N ASN A 24 12.71 8.45 -8.70
CA ASN A 24 13.87 9.34 -8.58
C ASN A 24 13.71 10.36 -7.44
N GLN A 25 12.45 10.76 -7.19
CA GLN A 25 12.04 11.66 -6.12
C GLN A 25 10.69 11.19 -5.57
N VAL A 26 10.53 11.24 -4.25
CA VAL A 26 9.27 10.95 -3.58
C VAL A 26 8.76 12.24 -2.95
N ASP A 27 7.65 12.74 -3.48
CA ASP A 27 6.95 13.91 -2.95
C ASP A 27 5.53 13.47 -2.56
N PHE A 28 5.27 13.40 -1.26
CA PHE A 28 4.01 12.92 -0.70
C PHE A 28 2.85 13.83 -1.06
N ASP A 29 3.07 15.13 -0.97
CA ASP A 29 2.03 16.12 -1.23
C ASP A 29 1.57 16.02 -2.68
N ILE A 30 2.50 15.76 -3.62
CA ILE A 30 2.16 15.55 -5.03
C ILE A 30 1.49 14.19 -5.25
N ILE A 31 2.03 13.11 -4.67
CA ILE A 31 1.53 11.74 -4.92
C ILE A 31 0.13 11.55 -4.33
N LEU A 32 -0.11 12.07 -3.13
CA LEU A 32 -1.34 11.90 -2.37
C LEU A 32 -2.27 13.10 -2.45
N ASN A 33 -1.97 14.12 -3.27
CA ASN A 33 -2.82 15.29 -3.44
C ASN A 33 -4.28 14.86 -3.73
N GLY A 34 -5.18 15.21 -2.80
CA GLY A 34 -6.60 14.91 -2.87
C GLY A 34 -6.93 13.41 -2.91
N ILE A 35 -6.06 12.55 -2.38
CA ILE A 35 -6.31 11.13 -2.13
C ILE A 35 -6.79 10.98 -0.68
N PRO A 36 -8.04 10.55 -0.45
CA PRO A 36 -8.49 10.15 0.88
C PRO A 36 -7.59 9.04 1.41
N SER A 37 -6.85 9.33 2.46
CA SER A 37 -5.85 8.43 3.03
C SER A 37 -5.70 8.65 4.53
N VAL A 38 -5.23 7.62 5.23
CA VAL A 38 -4.98 7.65 6.67
C VAL A 38 -3.59 7.12 6.96
N TRP A 39 -2.80 7.90 7.69
CA TRP A 39 -1.53 7.43 8.21
C TRP A 39 -1.77 6.53 9.42
N ARG A 40 -1.11 5.37 9.47
CA ARG A 40 -1.21 4.42 10.59
C ARG A 40 0.18 3.96 10.99
N GLU A 41 0.45 4.04 12.29
CA GLU A 41 1.59 3.36 12.92
C GLU A 41 1.21 1.90 13.18
N THR A 42 2.12 0.98 12.90
CA THR A 42 1.93 -0.47 13.05
C THR A 42 2.92 -1.00 14.10
N PRO A 43 2.59 -0.91 15.40
CA PRO A 43 3.51 -1.21 16.51
C PRO A 43 3.92 -2.68 16.62
N ASP A 44 3.16 -3.60 16.02
CA ASP A 44 3.45 -5.04 15.99
C ASP A 44 4.00 -5.52 14.64
N ASP A 45 4.61 -4.62 13.85
CA ASP A 45 5.14 -4.85 12.50
C ASP A 45 4.13 -5.54 11.57
N MET A 46 3.33 -4.76 10.84
CA MET A 46 2.37 -5.33 9.88
C MET A 46 3.15 -6.12 8.83
N SER A 47 2.79 -7.40 8.67
CA SER A 47 3.42 -8.31 7.73
C SER A 47 2.60 -8.48 6.46
N TYR A 48 3.23 -8.42 5.29
CA TYR A 48 2.58 -8.68 4.00
C TYR A 48 3.31 -9.79 3.24
N ASP A 49 2.59 -10.87 2.89
CA ASP A 49 3.14 -11.94 2.06
C ASP A 49 3.04 -11.60 0.57
N MET A 50 4.21 -11.46 -0.05
CA MET A 50 4.38 -11.10 -1.45
C MET A 50 4.16 -12.27 -2.43
N GLY A 51 4.00 -13.51 -1.96
CA GLY A 51 3.70 -14.69 -2.77
C GLY A 51 4.79 -15.14 -3.76
N TYR A 52 5.77 -14.30 -4.07
CA TYR A 52 7.01 -14.71 -4.73
C TYR A 52 7.80 -15.63 -3.79
N ASN A 53 8.77 -16.42 -4.29
CA ASN A 53 9.65 -17.30 -3.49
C ASN A 53 10.57 -16.52 -2.50
N LYS A 54 10.03 -15.55 -1.78
CA LYS A 54 10.60 -14.98 -0.58
C LYS A 54 10.25 -15.91 0.56
N ASP A 55 11.27 -16.29 1.32
CA ASP A 55 11.10 -17.12 2.51
C ASP A 55 10.42 -16.35 3.66
N GLU A 56 10.43 -15.01 3.60
CA GLU A 56 9.94 -14.13 4.65
C GLU A 56 9.01 -13.03 4.10
N PRO A 57 7.93 -12.68 4.83
CA PRO A 57 7.05 -11.57 4.47
C PRO A 57 7.76 -10.22 4.63
N GLU A 58 7.20 -9.18 4.02
CA GLU A 58 7.64 -7.80 4.24
C GLU A 58 7.04 -7.28 5.54
N TYR A 59 7.85 -6.62 6.37
CA TYR A 59 7.41 -6.01 7.62
C TYR A 59 7.55 -4.50 7.53
N PHE A 60 6.57 -3.78 8.07
CA PHE A 60 6.59 -2.31 8.09
C PHE A 60 5.87 -1.76 9.32
N ASN A 61 6.37 -0.60 9.78
CA ASN A 61 6.05 0.02 11.07
C ASN A 61 5.17 1.26 10.91
N ASP A 62 5.02 1.72 9.66
CA ASP A 62 4.10 2.78 9.28
C ASP A 62 3.58 2.53 7.86
N ILE A 63 2.33 2.93 7.65
CA ILE A 63 1.67 2.86 6.34
C ILE A 63 0.82 4.09 6.09
N ILE A 64 0.50 4.27 4.82
CA ILE A 64 -0.62 5.10 4.40
C ILE A 64 -1.72 4.17 3.85
N GLU A 65 -2.82 4.09 4.58
CA GLU A 65 -4.00 3.32 4.19
C GLU A 65 -4.82 4.10 3.16
N ILE A 66 -5.18 3.45 2.06
CA ILE A 66 -6.17 3.92 1.09
C ILE A 66 -7.21 2.83 0.85
N ARG A 67 -8.42 3.23 0.42
CA ARG A 67 -9.53 2.32 0.11
C ARG A 67 -10.10 2.59 -1.27
N ASN A 68 -10.45 1.54 -1.99
CA ASN A 68 -11.20 1.70 -3.23
C ASN A 68 -12.73 1.74 -2.99
N VAL A 69 -13.48 2.02 -4.06
CA VAL A 69 -14.94 2.11 -4.07
C VAL A 69 -15.66 0.84 -3.60
N ASN A 70 -14.98 -0.31 -3.65
CA ASN A 70 -15.50 -1.60 -3.18
C ASN A 70 -15.09 -1.90 -1.72
N GLY A 71 -14.42 -0.96 -1.04
CA GLY A 71 -13.94 -1.13 0.34
C GLY A 71 -12.64 -1.91 0.47
N VAL A 72 -12.00 -2.31 -0.63
CA VAL A 72 -10.71 -3.01 -0.61
C VAL A 72 -9.62 -2.05 -0.12
N VAL A 73 -8.80 -2.55 0.81
CA VAL A 73 -7.73 -1.79 1.44
C VAL A 73 -6.43 -1.96 0.67
N ALA A 74 -5.67 -0.88 0.52
CA ALA A 74 -4.27 -0.97 0.17
C ALA A 74 -3.41 -0.17 1.16
N SER A 75 -2.25 -0.73 1.49
CA SER A 75 -1.19 -0.09 2.27
C SER A 75 -0.14 0.47 1.32
N ILE A 76 0.10 1.77 1.39
CA ILE A 76 1.23 2.40 0.73
C ILE A 76 2.39 2.44 1.72
N VAL A 77 3.53 1.90 1.32
CA VAL A 77 4.80 1.92 2.08
C VAL A 77 5.84 2.62 1.22
N ILE A 78 6.64 3.47 1.83
CA ILE A 78 7.65 4.25 1.12
C ILE A 78 8.99 4.11 1.86
N ASP A 79 9.98 3.61 1.16
CA ASP A 79 11.37 3.56 1.63
C ASP A 79 12.14 4.74 1.03
N ILE A 80 12.36 5.79 1.84
CA ILE A 80 13.12 6.98 1.46
C ILE A 80 14.59 6.75 1.81
N GLY A 81 15.45 6.71 0.80
CA GLY A 81 16.86 6.39 1.00
C GLY A 81 17.64 6.29 -0.30
N LYS A 82 18.58 5.34 -0.38
CA LYS A 82 19.42 5.16 -1.59
C LYS A 82 18.62 4.68 -2.80
N SER A 83 17.48 4.03 -2.56
CA SER A 83 16.70 3.41 -3.62
C SER A 83 15.37 4.09 -3.89
N ASN A 84 14.79 4.81 -2.92
CA ASN A 84 13.51 5.54 -3.08
C ASN A 84 12.42 4.65 -3.67
N PHE A 85 11.99 3.64 -2.91
CA PHE A 85 10.93 2.76 -3.35
C PHE A 85 9.56 3.23 -2.86
N PHE A 86 8.58 3.07 -3.73
CA PHE A 86 7.17 3.29 -3.47
C PHE A 86 6.44 1.98 -3.71
N PHE A 87 5.79 1.47 -2.67
CA PHE A 87 5.05 0.22 -2.67
C PHE A 87 3.56 0.49 -2.47
N ILE A 88 2.72 -0.27 -3.18
CA ILE A 88 1.30 -0.43 -2.85
C ILE A 88 1.08 -1.92 -2.63
N TYR A 89 0.58 -2.28 -1.46
CA TYR A 89 0.21 -3.64 -1.07
C TYR A 89 -1.31 -3.70 -0.90
N VAL A 90 -2.00 -4.48 -1.74
CA VAL A 90 -3.46 -4.61 -1.72
C VAL A 90 -3.85 -5.84 -0.92
N TRP A 91 -4.83 -5.69 -0.04
CA TRP A 91 -5.31 -6.77 0.83
C TRP A 91 -6.54 -7.47 0.24
N PRO A 92 -6.73 -8.78 0.48
CA PRO A 92 -5.84 -9.67 1.22
C PRO A 92 -4.51 -9.92 0.49
N ASP A 93 -3.48 -10.33 1.22
CA ASP A 93 -2.16 -10.64 0.65
C ASP A 93 -2.18 -11.87 -0.28
N PHE A 94 -1.03 -12.28 -0.81
CA PHE A 94 -0.96 -13.42 -1.74
C PHE A 94 -1.35 -14.76 -1.12
N LYS A 95 -1.32 -14.89 0.21
CA LYS A 95 -1.79 -16.08 0.93
C LYS A 95 -3.24 -15.97 1.39
N GLY A 96 -3.91 -14.86 1.06
CA GLY A 96 -5.29 -14.60 1.47
C GLY A 96 -5.41 -14.07 2.89
N GLN A 97 -4.32 -13.63 3.53
CA GLN A 97 -4.39 -13.02 4.85
C GLN A 97 -5.07 -11.65 4.75
N PRO A 98 -6.08 -11.37 5.59
CA PRO A 98 -6.82 -10.12 5.54
C PRO A 98 -5.97 -8.96 6.07
N TYR A 99 -6.46 -7.75 5.81
CA TYR A 99 -5.90 -6.55 6.43
C TYR A 99 -5.98 -6.64 7.96
N PRO A 100 -4.86 -6.52 8.71
CA PRO A 100 -4.83 -6.89 10.12
C PRO A 100 -5.26 -5.77 11.09
N LEU A 101 -5.44 -4.54 10.62
CA LEU A 101 -5.86 -3.42 11.49
C LEU A 101 -7.37 -3.24 11.52
N GLU A 102 -7.88 -2.76 12.64
CA GLU A 102 -9.30 -2.46 12.81
C GLU A 102 -9.79 -1.47 11.73
N PRO A 103 -11.01 -1.65 11.20
CA PRO A 103 -11.64 -0.70 10.30
C PRO A 103 -11.73 0.68 10.96
N LEU A 104 -11.54 1.73 10.16
CA LEU A 104 -11.82 3.09 10.60
C LEU A 104 -13.34 3.24 10.76
N VAL A 105 -13.79 3.59 11.97
CA VAL A 105 -15.20 3.86 12.32
C VAL A 105 -15.64 5.22 11.78
#